data_AF-A0A844Z1T1-F1
#
_entry.id   AF-A0A844Z1T1-F1
#
_cell.length_a   1.000
_cell.length_b   1.000
_cell.length_c   1.000
_cell.angle_alpha   90.00
_cell.angle_beta   90.00
_cell.angle_gamma   90.00
#
_symmetry.space_group_name_H-M   'P 1'
#
loop_
_entity.id
_entity.type
_entity.pdbx_description
1 polymer ?
#
loop_
_entity_poly.entity_id
_entity_poly.type
_entity_poly.pdbx_seq_one_letter_code
_entity_poly.pdbx_strand_id
1 'polypeptide(L)'
;MDLEQALMDAGARQVVSCASMQQAAAELERWMPQAVVLDVQLSDRGDGWALAEMVSMLGTRPPWIAFSTGQPEAVPHEVQRLGSVYAKPYDTRRLAADLMAAQG
;
A
#
# COMPACT_ATOMS: atom_id res chain seq x y z
N MET A 1 2.77 13.13 -12.12
CA MET A 1 3.12 13.49 -10.73
C MET A 1 3.39 12.19 -10.00
N ASP A 2 4.54 12.08 -9.35
CA ASP A 2 4.92 10.89 -8.58
C ASP A 2 4.02 10.74 -7.35
N LEU A 3 3.74 9.49 -6.94
CA LEU A 3 2.93 9.19 -5.77
C LEU A 3 3.63 9.65 -4.48
N GLU A 4 4.95 9.50 -4.40
CA GLU A 4 5.72 9.97 -3.25
C GLU A 4 5.51 11.48 -3.03
N GLN A 5 5.64 12.27 -4.08
CA GLN A 5 5.39 13.71 -4.02
C GLN A 5 3.94 14.03 -3.62
N ALA A 6 2.96 13.28 -4.11
CA ALA A 6 1.56 13.47 -3.74
C ALA A 6 1.30 13.25 -2.25
N LEU A 7 1.93 12.23 -1.65
CA LEU A 7 1.82 11.93 -0.24
C LEU A 7 2.50 13.01 0.61
N MET A 8 3.68 13.46 0.20
CA MET A 8 4.39 14.55 0.88
C MET A 8 3.58 15.85 0.84
N ASP A 9 3.01 16.22 -0.31
CA ASP A 9 2.17 17.41 -0.48
C ASP A 9 0.88 17.33 0.36
N ALA A 10 0.35 16.11 0.58
CA ALA A 10 -0.81 15.86 1.42
C ALA A 10 -0.50 15.88 2.93
N GLY A 11 0.77 16.01 3.31
CA GLY A 11 1.21 16.12 4.71
C GLY A 11 1.79 14.85 5.32
N ALA A 12 2.17 13.85 4.52
CA ALA A 12 2.90 12.69 5.02
C ALA A 12 4.23 13.14 5.65
N ARG A 13 4.48 12.73 6.89
CA ARG A 13 5.72 13.06 7.61
C ARG A 13 6.93 12.30 7.07
N GLN A 14 6.71 11.08 6.59
CA GLN A 14 7.73 10.21 6.04
C GLN A 14 7.09 9.29 5.01
N VAL A 15 7.72 9.19 3.85
CA VAL A 15 7.37 8.24 2.79
C VAL A 15 8.61 7.42 2.49
N VAL A 16 8.45 6.10 2.36
CA VAL A 16 9.53 5.17 2.02
C VAL A 16 9.06 4.38 0.81
N SER A 17 9.76 4.54 -0.31
CA SER A 17 9.51 3.75 -1.51
C SER A 17 10.36 2.47 -1.47
N CYS A 18 9.70 1.34 -1.62
CA CYS A 18 10.35 0.03 -1.66
C CYS A 18 10.18 -0.57 -3.05
N ALA A 19 11.28 -0.98 -3.68
CA ALA A 19 11.25 -1.55 -5.03
C ALA A 19 11.01 -3.07 -5.06
N SER A 20 10.99 -3.73 -3.90
CA SER A 20 10.78 -5.17 -3.76
C SER A 20 10.08 -5.53 -2.45
N MET A 21 9.49 -6.71 -2.38
CA MET A 21 8.87 -7.22 -1.15
C MET A 21 9.90 -7.37 -0.04
N GLN A 22 11.13 -7.75 -0.38
CA GLN A 22 12.21 -7.91 0.61
C GLN A 22 12.60 -6.57 1.26
N GLN A 23 12.63 -5.48 0.49
CA GLN A 23 12.85 -4.13 1.05
C GLN A 23 11.66 -3.71 1.93
N ALA A 24 10.43 -3.94 1.47
CA ALA A 24 9.23 -3.61 2.22
C ALA A 24 9.19 -4.35 3.58
N ALA A 25 9.50 -5.64 3.59
CA ALA A 25 9.57 -6.43 4.83
C ALA A 25 10.62 -5.89 5.80
N ALA A 26 11.83 -5.57 5.31
CA ALA A 26 12.89 -5.00 6.14
C ALA A 26 12.51 -3.64 6.74
N GLU A 27 11.79 -2.79 5.99
CA GLU A 27 11.33 -1.49 6.50
C GLU A 27 10.20 -1.66 7.53
N LEU A 28 9.27 -2.59 7.29
CA LEU A 28 8.19 -2.92 8.23
C LEU A 28 8.71 -3.47 9.57
N GLU A 29 9.83 -4.19 9.57
CA GLU A 29 10.52 -4.62 10.80
C GLU A 29 11.13 -3.45 11.58
N ARG A 30 11.56 -2.39 10.88
CA ARG A 30 12.19 -1.20 11.50
C ARG A 30 11.15 -0.24 12.04
N TRP A 31 10.03 -0.09 11.34
CA TRP A 31 8.97 0.84 11.69
C TRP A 31 7.64 0.43 11.05
N MET A 32 6.57 0.49 11.83
CA MET A 32 5.22 0.27 11.32
C MET A 32 4.59 1.58 10.82
N PRO A 33 4.37 1.73 9.50
CA PRO A 33 3.70 2.88 8.94
C PRO A 33 2.21 2.88 9.33
N GLN A 34 1.56 4.02 9.21
CA GLN A 34 0.10 4.12 9.40
C GLN A 34 -0.67 3.67 8.16
N ALA A 35 -0.02 3.73 6.99
CA ALA A 35 -0.60 3.31 5.74
C ALA A 35 0.45 2.75 4.77
N VAL A 36 0.02 1.86 3.88
CA VAL A 36 0.84 1.18 2.88
C VAL A 36 0.15 1.28 1.53
N VAL A 37 0.89 1.67 0.50
CA VAL A 37 0.48 1.49 -0.90
C VAL A 37 1.23 0.31 -1.46
N LEU A 38 0.51 -0.74 -1.84
CA LEU A 38 1.07 -1.99 -2.34
C LEU A 38 0.78 -2.15 -3.82
N ASP A 39 1.83 -2.17 -4.64
CA ASP A 39 1.74 -2.60 -6.04
C ASP A 39 1.60 -4.11 -6.10
N VAL A 40 0.45 -4.60 -6.58
CA VAL A 40 0.14 -6.04 -6.57
C VAL A 40 0.95 -6.83 -7.59
N GLN A 41 1.58 -6.14 -8.54
CA GLN A 41 2.44 -6.76 -9.56
C GLN A 41 3.91 -6.86 -9.12
N LEU A 42 4.27 -6.54 -7.87
CA LEU A 42 5.59 -6.82 -7.32
C LEU A 42 5.89 -8.33 -7.42
N SER A 43 6.86 -8.66 -8.27
CA SER A 43 6.98 -9.98 -8.92
C SER A 43 7.98 -10.93 -8.24
N ASP A 44 8.55 -10.56 -7.09
CA ASP A 44 9.63 -11.31 -6.43
C ASP A 44 9.14 -12.47 -5.54
N ARG A 45 7.82 -12.60 -5.33
CA ARG A 45 7.18 -13.86 -4.90
C ARG A 45 5.94 -14.12 -5.76
N GLY A 46 5.76 -15.37 -6.17
CA GLY A 46 4.75 -15.80 -7.15
C GLY A 46 3.29 -15.46 -6.84
N ASP A 47 2.99 -14.96 -5.63
CA ASP A 47 1.67 -14.52 -5.21
C ASP A 47 1.78 -13.12 -4.59
N GLY A 48 1.52 -12.06 -5.39
CA GLY A 48 1.59 -10.64 -4.99
C GLY A 48 0.67 -10.24 -3.82
N TRP A 49 -0.09 -11.20 -3.29
CA TRP A 49 -0.99 -11.07 -2.14
C TRP A 49 -0.31 -11.40 -0.80
N ALA A 50 0.83 -12.09 -0.80
CA ALA A 50 1.51 -12.49 0.44
C ALA A 50 1.88 -11.30 1.34
N LEU A 51 2.18 -10.12 0.75
CA LEU A 51 2.46 -8.93 1.55
C LEU A 51 1.19 -8.31 2.16
N ALA A 52 0.02 -8.46 1.52
CA ALA A 52 -1.24 -8.01 2.08
C ALA A 52 -1.55 -8.75 3.39
N GLU A 53 -1.36 -10.07 3.37
CA GLU A 53 -1.51 -10.91 4.55
C GLU A 53 -0.45 -10.57 5.61
N MET A 54 0.82 -10.44 5.22
CA MET A 54 1.88 -10.02 6.14
C MET A 54 1.53 -8.68 6.82
N VAL A 55 1.14 -7.66 6.05
CA VAL A 55 0.80 -6.33 6.59
C VAL A 55 -0.38 -6.39 7.56
N SER A 56 -1.38 -7.24 7.28
CA SER A 56 -2.52 -7.46 8.19
C SER A 56 -2.12 -8.10 9.52
N MET A 57 -0.99 -8.82 9.57
CA MET A 57 -0.48 -9.51 10.77
C MET A 57 0.42 -8.63 11.65
N LEU A 58 0.82 -7.43 11.21
CA LEU A 58 1.89 -6.63 11.84
C LEU A 58 1.49 -5.81 13.08
N GLY A 59 0.38 -6.11 13.75
CA GLY A 59 0.12 -5.54 15.08
C GLY A 59 -1.36 -5.43 15.45
N THR A 60 -1.62 -4.74 16.56
CA THR A 60 -2.97 -4.56 17.12
C THR A 60 -3.81 -3.52 16.37
N ARG A 61 -3.18 -2.69 15.54
CA ARG A 61 -3.83 -1.79 14.58
C ARG A 61 -3.16 -1.98 13.22
N PRO A 62 -3.79 -2.71 12.29
CA PRO A 62 -3.23 -2.87 10.96
C PRO A 62 -3.19 -1.51 10.26
N PRO A 63 -2.15 -1.24 9.44
CA PRO A 63 -2.09 -0.02 8.66
C PRO A 63 -3.18 -0.04 7.60
N TRP A 64 -3.58 1.14 7.15
CA TRP A 64 -4.50 1.23 6.02
C TRP A 64 -3.79 0.81 4.74
N ILE A 65 -4.40 -0.08 3.95
CA ILE A 65 -3.78 -0.61 2.73
C ILE A 65 -4.50 -0.09 1.48
N ALA A 66 -3.74 0.48 0.55
CA ALA A 66 -4.16 0.69 -0.83
C ALA A 66 -3.45 -0.29 -1.77
N PHE A 67 -4.23 -1.12 -2.46
CA PHE A 67 -3.73 -1.98 -3.53
C PHE A 67 -3.70 -1.20 -4.83
N SER A 68 -2.54 -1.09 -5.44
CA SER A 68 -2.31 -0.45 -6.72
C SER A 68 -2.16 -1.53 -7.79
N THR A 69 -3.10 -1.62 -8.73
CA THR A 69 -3.15 -2.74 -9.69
C THR A 69 -3.57 -2.35 -11.09
N GLY A 70 -3.02 -2.99 -12.11
CA GLY A 70 -3.52 -2.89 -13.50
C GLY A 70 -4.68 -3.85 -13.82
N GLN A 71 -4.98 -4.78 -12.92
CA GLN A 71 -5.98 -5.84 -13.07
C GLN A 71 -6.81 -5.93 -11.78
N PRO A 72 -7.69 -4.95 -11.50
CA PRO A 72 -8.51 -4.95 -10.29
C PRO A 72 -9.41 -6.18 -10.16
N GLU A 73 -9.87 -6.75 -11.26
CA GLU A 73 -10.67 -7.97 -11.33
C GLU A 73 -9.89 -9.24 -10.92
N ALA A 74 -8.55 -9.20 -10.99
CA ALA A 74 -7.69 -10.29 -10.54
C ALA A 74 -7.43 -10.27 -9.04
N VAL A 75 -7.87 -9.22 -8.32
CA VAL A 75 -7.70 -9.10 -6.87
C VAL A 75 -8.69 -10.02 -6.16
N PRO A 76 -8.24 -11.03 -5.41
CA PRO A 76 -9.12 -11.93 -4.67
C PRO A 76 -10.02 -11.17 -3.70
N HIS A 77 -11.26 -11.61 -3.55
CA HIS A 77 -12.24 -10.99 -2.63
C HIS A 77 -11.73 -10.91 -1.18
N GLU A 78 -10.84 -11.80 -0.76
CA GLU A 78 -10.23 -11.76 0.57
C GLU A 78 -9.25 -10.61 0.74
N VAL A 79 -8.45 -10.31 -0.28
CA VAL A 79 -7.55 -9.18 -0.28
C VAL A 79 -8.32 -7.86 -0.31
N GLN A 80 -9.42 -7.79 -1.07
CA GLN A 80 -10.29 -6.60 -1.11
C GLN A 80 -10.89 -6.25 0.26
N ARG A 81 -10.93 -7.19 1.22
CA ARG A 81 -11.37 -6.90 2.60
C ARG A 81 -10.28 -6.27 3.46
N LEU A 82 -9.01 -6.39 3.06
CA LEU A 82 -7.86 -5.86 3.80
C LEU A 82 -7.60 -4.38 3.50
N GLY A 83 -8.13 -3.85 2.40
CA GLY A 83 -7.82 -2.51 1.94
C GLY A 83 -8.56 -2.11 0.67
N SER A 84 -8.33 -0.87 0.24
CA SER A 84 -8.98 -0.32 -0.96
C SER A 84 -8.18 -0.64 -2.23
N VAL A 85 -8.87 -1.00 -3.31
CA VAL A 85 -8.23 -1.29 -4.61
C VAL A 85 -8.29 -0.06 -5.52
N TYR A 86 -7.13 0.32 -6.06
CA TYR A 86 -6.94 1.42 -7.00
C TYR A 86 -6.44 0.86 -8.34
N ALA A 87 -7.32 0.94 -9.34
CA ALA A 87 -7.02 0.50 -10.70
C ALA A 87 -6.12 1.53 -11.41
N LYS A 88 -5.00 1.08 -11.98
CA LYS A 88 -4.07 1.88 -12.77
C LYS A 88 -4.67 2.14 -14.17
N PRO A 89 -4.51 3.36 -14.73
CA PRO A 89 -3.99 4.55 -14.07
C PRO A 89 -5.02 5.18 -13.12
N TYR A 90 -4.58 5.66 -11.97
CA TYR A 90 -5.39 6.41 -10.99
C TYR A 90 -4.78 7.78 -10.72
N ASP A 91 -5.60 8.67 -10.15
CA ASP A 91 -5.13 9.97 -9.66
C ASP A 91 -4.36 9.80 -8.34
N THR A 92 -3.05 10.06 -8.37
CA THR A 92 -2.18 9.95 -7.19
C THR A 92 -2.54 10.94 -6.09
N ARG A 93 -3.08 12.12 -6.43
CA ARG A 93 -3.55 13.10 -5.44
C ARG A 93 -4.80 12.61 -4.72
N ARG A 94 -5.69 11.94 -5.46
CA ARG A 94 -6.89 11.35 -4.87
C ARG A 94 -6.53 10.25 -3.87
N LEU A 95 -5.64 9.33 -4.26
CA LEU A 95 -5.13 8.29 -3.38
C LEU A 95 -4.49 8.90 -2.11
N ALA A 96 -3.65 9.93 -2.27
CA ALA A 96 -3.02 10.60 -1.13
C ALA A 96 -4.05 11.25 -0.19
N ALA A 97 -5.09 11.89 -0.73
CA ALA A 97 -6.15 12.49 0.08
C ALA A 97 -6.96 11.42 0.84
N ASP A 98 -7.33 10.33 0.18
CA ASP A 98 -8.06 9.22 0.81
C ASP A 98 -7.21 8.56 1.92
N LEU A 99 -5.90 8.42 1.70
CA LEU A 99 -4.92 7.93 2.69
C LEU A 99 -4.80 8.81 3.92
N MET A 100 -4.79 10.14 3.74
CA MET A 100 -4.71 11.08 4.86
C MET A 100 -6.02 11.14 5.64
N ALA A 101 -7.16 11.05 4.94
CA ALA A 101 -8.47 10.99 5.58
C ALA A 101 -8.67 9.72 6.43
N ALA A 102 -8.08 8.59 6.02
CA ALA A 102 -8.16 7.33 6.75
C ALA A 102 -7.33 7.27 8.04
N GLN A 103 -6.46 8.27 8.29
CA GLN A 103 -5.58 8.34 9.48
C GLN A 103 -6.14 9.19 10.62
N GLY A 104 -7.27 9.88 10.42
CA GLY A 104 -7.96 10.71 11.42
C GLY A 104 -9.06 9.98 12.17
#